data_AF-A0A952BAY3-F1
#
_entry.id   AF-A0A952BAY3-F1
#
_cell.length_a   1.000
_cell.length_b   1.000
_cell.length_c   1.000
_cell.angle_alpha   90.00
_cell.angle_beta   90.00
_cell.angle_gamma   90.00
#
_symmetry.space_group_name_H-M   'P 1'
#
loop_
_entity.id
_entity.type
_entity.pdbx_description
1 polymer ?
#
loop_
_entity_poly.entity_id
_entity_poly.type
_entity_poly.pdbx_seq_one_letter_code
_entity_poly.pdbx_strand_id
1 'polypeptide(L)'
;MEQILELEIDLFAENLPSLDEIKTLSEQAHCGEYNLLKFGEQVESHIDNNGQKARLATGIGLFILGRDEEAIKKLKKAQDCQEKFIYLAFAFRRSGEFEKAIENLQKSLDYDADKMNISMEKTATYRHAGNFEAA
;
A
#
# COMPACT_ATOMS: atom_id res chain seq x y z
N MET A 1 7.98 20.56 24.10
CA MET A 1 8.57 19.23 23.94
C MET A 1 7.64 18.46 23.02
N GLU A 2 7.91 18.50 21.71
CA GLU A 2 7.28 17.56 20.79
C GLU A 2 7.80 16.18 21.18
N GLN A 3 6.89 15.29 21.60
CA GLN A 3 7.20 13.87 21.67
C GLN A 3 7.50 13.44 20.24
N ILE A 4 8.76 13.13 19.97
CA ILE A 4 9.17 12.48 18.73
C ILE A 4 8.52 11.09 18.79
N LEU A 5 7.37 10.94 18.13
CA LEU A 5 6.73 9.65 17.92
C LEU A 5 7.64 8.87 16.97
N GLU A 6 8.47 8.01 17.54
CA GLU A 6 9.20 7.02 16.78
C GLU A 6 8.20 6.11 16.05
N LEU A 7 8.48 5.78 14.79
CA LEU A 7 7.66 4.82 14.05
C LEU A 7 7.79 3.45 14.73
N GLU A 8 6.79 3.06 15.50
CA GLU A 8 6.80 1.80 16.26
C GLU A 8 6.65 0.56 15.35
N ILE A 9 6.09 0.75 14.16
CA ILE A 9 5.78 -0.31 13.21
C ILE A 9 6.86 -0.38 12.14
N ASP A 10 7.58 -1.50 12.09
CA ASP A 10 8.60 -1.77 11.07
C ASP A 10 7.99 -2.50 9.86
N LEU A 11 7.85 -1.80 8.74
CA LEU A 11 7.37 -2.34 7.48
C LEU A 11 8.31 -3.41 6.89
N PHE A 12 9.59 -3.37 7.22
CA PHE A 12 10.63 -4.23 6.69
C PHE A 12 11.00 -5.39 7.64
N ALA A 13 10.20 -5.60 8.68
CA ALA A 13 10.35 -6.71 9.60
C ALA A 13 10.30 -8.08 8.88
N GLU A 14 10.72 -9.15 9.59
CA GLU A 14 10.74 -10.51 9.04
C GLU A 14 9.36 -10.95 8.51
N ASN A 15 8.30 -10.55 9.21
CA ASN A 15 6.93 -10.71 8.79
C ASN A 15 6.35 -9.34 8.46
N LEU A 16 5.65 -9.25 7.33
CA LEU A 16 4.96 -8.03 6.95
C LEU A 16 3.90 -7.71 8.03
N PRO A 17 3.81 -6.46 8.51
CA PRO A 17 2.73 -6.05 9.39
C PRO A 17 1.36 -6.28 8.74
N SER A 18 0.33 -6.45 9.56
CA SER A 18 -1.05 -6.55 9.11
C SER A 18 -1.50 -5.27 8.40
N LEU A 19 -2.56 -5.36 7.60
CA LEU A 19 -3.10 -4.19 6.87
C LEU A 19 -3.50 -3.04 7.82
N ASP A 20 -4.00 -3.36 9.02
CA ASP A 20 -4.33 -2.36 10.05
C ASP A 20 -3.07 -1.69 10.60
N GLU A 21 -2.02 -2.45 10.88
CA GLU A 21 -0.73 -1.89 11.30
C GLU A 21 -0.10 -1.02 10.20
N ILE A 22 -0.18 -1.43 8.93
CA ILE A 22 0.33 -0.61 7.83
C ILE A 22 -0.48 0.68 7.69
N LYS A 23 -1.80 0.65 7.93
CA LYS A 23 -2.63 1.85 7.97
C LYS A 23 -2.19 2.80 9.10
N THR A 24 -1.98 2.27 10.31
CA THR A 24 -1.45 3.06 11.43
C THR A 24 -0.06 3.63 11.12
N LEU A 25 0.82 2.84 10.51
CA LEU A 25 2.13 3.30 10.05
C LEU A 25 2.01 4.45 9.05
N SER A 26 1.09 4.35 8.09
CA SER A 26 0.82 5.43 7.14
C SER A 26 0.41 6.71 7.86
N GLU A 27 -0.51 6.62 8.83
CA GLU A 27 -0.93 7.78 9.63
C GLU A 27 0.23 8.40 10.42
N GLN A 28 1.08 7.55 11.03
CA GLN A 28 2.28 8.00 11.75
C GLN A 28 3.31 8.65 10.84
N ALA A 29 3.57 8.07 9.66
CA ALA A 29 4.51 8.60 8.66
C ALA A 29 4.07 9.98 8.17
N HIS A 30 2.75 10.21 8.00
CA HIS A 30 2.20 11.52 7.61
C HIS A 30 2.02 12.49 8.78
N CYS A 31 2.33 12.07 10.02
CA CYS A 31 2.30 12.92 11.21
C CYS A 31 3.56 13.80 11.30
N GLY A 32 3.65 14.79 10.42
CA GLY A 32 4.74 15.76 10.39
C GLY A 32 5.86 15.42 9.41
N GLU A 33 6.61 16.45 9.00
CA GLU A 33 7.63 16.35 7.96
C GLU A 33 8.81 15.44 8.36
N TYR A 34 9.21 15.49 9.64
CA TYR A 34 10.28 14.63 10.17
C TYR A 34 9.95 13.14 10.04
N ASN A 35 8.73 12.74 10.37
CA ASN A 35 8.30 11.34 10.28
C ASN A 35 8.27 10.87 8.82
N LEU A 36 7.75 11.70 7.93
CA LEU A 36 7.70 11.39 6.50
C LEU A 36 9.10 11.25 5.91
N LEU A 37 10.03 12.13 6.30
CA LEU A 37 11.43 12.08 5.89
C LEU A 37 12.12 10.80 6.40
N LYS A 38 12.01 10.50 7.70
CA LYS A 38 12.60 9.29 8.32
C LYS A 38 12.05 8.02 7.68
N PHE A 39 10.74 7.98 7.43
CA PHE A 39 10.12 6.86 6.72
C PHE A 39 10.62 6.75 5.26
N GLY A 40 10.79 7.89 4.57
CA GLY A 40 11.39 7.96 3.25
C GLY A 40 12.79 7.35 3.21
N GLU A 41 13.66 7.72 4.14
CA GLU A 41 15.02 7.17 4.26
C GLU A 41 15.01 5.65 4.47
N GLN A 42 14.09 5.12 5.28
CA GLN A 42 13.92 3.67 5.47
C GLN A 42 13.54 2.97 4.17
N VAL A 43 12.60 3.54 3.40
CA VAL A 43 12.19 2.99 2.10
C VAL A 43 13.33 3.02 1.09
N GLU A 44 14.09 4.13 1.03
CA GLU A 44 15.24 4.28 0.13
C GLU A 44 16.35 3.26 0.44
N SER A 45 16.64 3.00 1.72
CA SER A 45 17.65 2.01 2.11
C SER A 45 17.33 0.57 1.61
N HIS A 46 16.06 0.30 1.31
CA HIS A 46 15.58 -0.99 0.82
C HIS A 46 15.24 -0.99 -0.69
N ILE A 47 15.39 0.15 -1.39
CA ILE A 47 14.90 0.29 -2.77
C ILE A 47 15.59 -0.64 -3.76
N ASP A 48 16.85 -0.98 -3.54
CA ASP A 48 17.61 -1.91 -4.38
C ASP A 48 17.48 -3.38 -3.92
N ASN A 49 16.85 -3.61 -2.77
CA ASN A 49 16.62 -4.96 -2.29
C ASN A 49 15.60 -5.67 -3.20
N ASN A 50 16.02 -6.85 -3.66
CA ASN A 50 15.31 -7.67 -4.63
C ASN A 50 14.75 -8.97 -4.02
N GLY A 51 14.81 -9.14 -2.70
CA GLY A 51 14.09 -10.20 -2.01
C GLY A 51 12.57 -10.06 -2.17
N GLN A 52 11.83 -11.17 -2.20
CA GLN A 52 10.37 -11.14 -2.43
C GLN A 52 9.65 -10.30 -1.38
N LYS A 53 9.97 -10.51 -0.10
CA LYS A 53 9.44 -9.74 1.04
C LYS A 53 9.81 -8.25 0.92
N ALA A 54 11.07 -7.96 0.62
CA ALA A 54 11.53 -6.59 0.45
C ALA A 54 10.82 -5.87 -0.69
N ARG A 55 10.58 -6.53 -1.84
CA ARG A 55 9.82 -5.93 -2.95
C ARG A 55 8.39 -5.55 -2.54
N LEU A 56 7.73 -6.41 -1.75
CA LEU A 56 6.40 -6.13 -1.23
C LEU A 56 6.44 -4.92 -0.28
N ALA A 57 7.27 -4.97 0.76
CA ALA A 57 7.43 -3.91 1.74
C ALA A 57 7.83 -2.56 1.11
N THR A 58 8.84 -2.54 0.23
CA THR A 58 9.25 -1.32 -0.49
C THR A 58 8.11 -0.81 -1.38
N GLY A 59 7.37 -1.70 -2.05
CA GLY A 59 6.23 -1.29 -2.87
C GLY A 59 5.13 -0.61 -2.07
N ILE A 60 4.82 -1.15 -0.88
CA ILE A 60 3.88 -0.56 0.08
C ILE A 60 4.41 0.79 0.59
N GLY A 61 5.69 0.86 0.95
CA GLY A 61 6.32 2.09 1.42
C GLY A 61 6.30 3.20 0.37
N LEU A 62 6.60 2.88 -0.90
CA LEU A 62 6.49 3.82 -2.02
C LEU A 62 5.06 4.35 -2.17
N PHE A 63 4.04 3.49 -1.99
CA PHE A 63 2.64 3.93 -2.00
C PHE A 63 2.32 4.87 -0.83
N ILE A 64 2.79 4.58 0.38
CA ILE A 64 2.61 5.46 1.55
C ILE A 64 3.25 6.83 1.29
N LEU A 65 4.41 6.87 0.64
CA LEU A 65 5.12 8.10 0.22
C LEU A 65 4.46 8.81 -0.97
N GLY A 66 3.39 8.27 -1.56
CA GLY A 66 2.70 8.85 -2.72
C GLY A 66 3.42 8.64 -4.06
N ARG A 67 4.44 7.77 -4.12
CA ARG A 67 5.19 7.43 -5.34
C ARG A 67 4.52 6.28 -6.06
N ASP A 68 3.28 6.50 -6.50
CA ASP A 68 2.38 5.44 -6.96
C ASP A 68 2.92 4.66 -8.19
N GLU A 69 3.57 5.33 -9.15
CA GLU A 69 4.17 4.66 -10.32
C GLU A 69 5.28 3.68 -9.94
N GLU A 70 6.14 4.09 -8.99
CA GLU A 70 7.23 3.26 -8.50
C GLU A 70 6.70 2.11 -7.64
N ALA A 71 5.69 2.38 -6.81
CA ALA A 71 4.96 1.38 -6.07
C ALA A 71 4.41 0.29 -6.99
N ILE A 72 3.70 0.67 -8.07
CA ILE A 72 3.16 -0.26 -9.07
C ILE A 72 4.29 -1.12 -9.67
N LYS A 73 5.39 -0.50 -10.10
CA LYS A 73 6.52 -1.20 -10.70
C LYS A 73 7.17 -2.20 -9.73
N LYS A 74 7.30 -1.82 -8.46
CA LYS A 74 7.93 -2.65 -7.42
C LYS A 74 7.01 -3.81 -7.01
N LEU A 75 5.73 -3.53 -6.74
CA LEU A 75 4.71 -4.51 -6.35
C LEU A 75 4.47 -5.56 -7.42
N LYS A 76 4.44 -5.19 -8.71
CA LYS A 76 4.31 -6.16 -9.82
C LYS A 76 5.36 -7.27 -9.78
N LYS A 77 6.56 -6.99 -9.24
CA LYS A 77 7.68 -7.93 -9.12
C LYS A 77 7.70 -8.71 -7.79
N ALA A 78 6.82 -8.38 -6.84
CA ALA A 78 6.67 -9.13 -5.60
C ALA A 78 5.93 -10.44 -5.84
N GLN A 79 6.05 -11.39 -4.90
CA GLN A 79 5.27 -12.62 -4.90
C GLN A 79 3.77 -12.31 -4.74
N ASP A 80 2.92 -13.13 -5.35
CA ASP A 80 1.47 -12.97 -5.27
C ASP A 80 0.96 -13.27 -3.85
N CYS A 81 0.24 -12.30 -3.27
CA CYS A 81 -0.44 -12.36 -1.97
C CYS A 81 -1.55 -11.28 -1.92
N GLN A 82 -2.44 -11.31 -0.93
CA GLN A 82 -3.52 -10.32 -0.82
C GLN A 82 -2.99 -8.87 -0.75
N GLU A 83 -1.92 -8.62 0.02
CA GLU A 83 -1.39 -7.28 0.26
C GLU A 83 -0.84 -6.69 -1.04
N LYS A 84 -0.12 -7.49 -1.83
CA LYS A 84 0.36 -7.06 -3.16
C LYS A 84 -0.80 -6.54 -4.01
N PHE A 85 -1.89 -7.29 -4.09
CA PHE A 85 -3.01 -6.94 -4.94
C PHE A 85 -3.81 -5.75 -4.39
N ILE A 86 -4.01 -5.67 -3.08
CA ILE A 86 -4.65 -4.54 -2.43
C ILE A 86 -3.87 -3.24 -2.69
N TYR A 87 -2.55 -3.25 -2.46
CA TYR A 87 -1.74 -2.04 -2.67
C TYR A 87 -1.53 -1.71 -4.15
N LEU A 88 -1.51 -2.69 -5.06
CA LEU A 88 -1.58 -2.43 -6.50
C LEU A 88 -2.89 -1.71 -6.85
N ALA A 89 -4.01 -2.18 -6.30
CA ALA A 89 -5.30 -1.54 -6.56
C ALA A 89 -5.34 -0.10 -6.06
N PHE A 90 -4.82 0.15 -4.85
CA PHE A 90 -4.77 1.50 -4.29
C PHE A 90 -3.90 2.44 -5.14
N ALA A 91 -2.73 1.97 -5.57
CA ALA A 91 -1.85 2.77 -6.42
C ALA A 91 -2.49 3.04 -7.79
N PHE A 92 -3.10 2.03 -8.44
CA PHE A 92 -3.82 2.22 -9.70
C PHE A 92 -4.99 3.20 -9.56
N ARG A 93 -5.74 3.13 -8.46
CA ARG A 93 -6.84 4.06 -8.17
C ARG A 93 -6.33 5.51 -8.06
N ARG A 94 -5.21 5.74 -7.39
CA ARG A 94 -4.59 7.08 -7.30
C ARG A 94 -4.09 7.59 -8.65
N SER A 95 -3.63 6.69 -9.51
CA SER A 95 -3.24 7.01 -10.89
C SER A 95 -4.41 7.15 -11.88
N GLY A 96 -5.66 6.97 -11.43
CA GLY A 96 -6.86 7.03 -12.29
C GLY A 96 -7.12 5.79 -13.15
N GLU A 97 -6.37 4.72 -12.95
CA GLU A 97 -6.49 3.45 -13.67
C GLU A 97 -7.51 2.53 -12.97
N PHE A 98 -8.77 2.94 -12.95
CA PHE A 98 -9.81 2.35 -12.11
C PHE A 98 -10.13 0.89 -12.45
N GLU A 99 -10.13 0.50 -13.73
CA GLU A 99 -10.37 -0.88 -14.15
C GLU A 99 -9.30 -1.82 -13.59
N LYS A 100 -8.02 -1.43 -13.70
CA LYS A 100 -6.90 -2.19 -13.13
C LYS A 100 -7.01 -2.27 -11.61
N ALA A 101 -7.50 -1.22 -10.95
CA ALA A 101 -7.73 -1.26 -9.51
C ALA A 101 -8.79 -2.31 -9.14
N ILE A 102 -9.92 -2.33 -9.84
CA ILE A 102 -10.99 -3.33 -9.63
C ILE A 102 -10.49 -4.75 -9.89
N GLU A 103 -9.72 -4.98 -10.95
CA GLU A 103 -9.12 -6.29 -11.25
C GLU A 103 -8.21 -6.79 -10.14
N ASN A 104 -7.36 -5.91 -9.58
CA ASN A 104 -6.47 -6.29 -8.50
C ASN A 104 -7.25 -6.54 -7.19
N LEU A 105 -8.27 -5.73 -6.87
CA LEU A 105 -9.18 -6.01 -5.75
C LEU A 105 -9.91 -7.35 -5.91
N GLN A 106 -10.30 -7.70 -7.13
CA GLN A 106 -10.91 -9.00 -7.39
C GLN A 106 -9.89 -10.14 -7.19
N LYS A 107 -8.66 -9.97 -7.69
CA LYS A 107 -7.59 -10.95 -7.56
C LYS A 107 -7.13 -11.16 -6.12
N SER A 108 -7.20 -10.15 -5.25
CA SER A 108 -6.83 -10.33 -3.83
C SER A 108 -7.72 -11.32 -3.10
N LEU A 109 -8.97 -11.51 -3.54
CA LEU A 109 -9.89 -12.50 -2.98
C LEU A 109 -9.43 -13.94 -3.22
N ASP A 110 -8.65 -14.18 -4.27
CA ASP A 110 -8.05 -15.50 -4.53
C ASP A 110 -6.90 -15.80 -3.54
N TYR A 111 -6.50 -14.82 -2.72
CA TYR A 111 -5.43 -14.88 -1.72
C TYR A 111 -5.97 -14.59 -0.31
N ASP A 112 -7.22 -14.99 -0.04
CA ASP A 112 -7.87 -14.90 1.27
C ASP A 112 -8.12 -13.48 1.82
N ALA A 113 -8.14 -12.48 0.94
CA ALA A 113 -8.55 -11.12 1.34
C ALA A 113 -10.00 -11.10 1.87
N ASP A 114 -10.24 -10.29 2.89
CA ASP A 114 -11.57 -10.16 3.47
C ASP A 114 -12.57 -9.60 2.44
N LYS A 115 -13.64 -10.37 2.19
CA LYS A 115 -14.62 -10.05 1.15
C LYS A 115 -15.37 -8.75 1.41
N MET A 116 -15.64 -8.42 2.68
CA MET A 116 -16.36 -7.20 3.03
C MET A 116 -15.50 -5.98 2.74
N ASN A 117 -14.25 -5.99 3.20
CA ASN A 117 -13.27 -4.94 2.94
C ASN A 117 -13.05 -4.73 1.45
N ILE A 118 -12.86 -5.80 0.68
CA ILE A 118 -12.70 -5.71 -0.77
C ILE A 118 -13.93 -5.14 -1.45
N SER A 119 -15.13 -5.49 -1.00
CA SER A 119 -16.38 -4.92 -1.55
C SER A 119 -16.44 -3.41 -1.30
N MET A 120 -16.07 -2.96 -0.10
CA MET A 120 -15.99 -1.53 0.23
C MET A 120 -14.93 -0.79 -0.62
N GLU A 121 -13.77 -1.40 -0.83
CA GLU A 121 -12.72 -0.78 -1.67
C GLU A 121 -13.12 -0.72 -3.15
N LYS A 122 -13.88 -1.69 -3.66
CA LYS A 122 -14.45 -1.64 -5.02
C LYS A 122 -15.47 -0.51 -5.13
N THR A 123 -16.40 -0.39 -4.19
CA THR A 123 -17.34 0.74 -4.11
C THR A 123 -16.61 2.08 -4.07
N ALA A 124 -15.57 2.22 -3.24
CA ALA A 124 -14.75 3.43 -3.20
C ALA A 124 -14.11 3.72 -4.56
N THR A 125 -13.55 2.70 -5.21
CA THR A 125 -12.94 2.81 -6.54
C THR A 125 -13.95 3.26 -7.60
N TYR A 126 -15.16 2.70 -7.63
CA TYR A 126 -16.21 3.15 -8.55
C TYR A 126 -16.64 4.60 -8.31
N ARG A 127 -16.71 5.04 -7.04
CA ARG A 127 -16.96 6.45 -6.72
C ARG A 127 -15.85 7.36 -7.24
N HIS A 128 -14.58 6.96 -7.08
CA HIS A 128 -13.45 7.70 -7.65
C HIS A 128 -13.50 7.76 -9.19
N ALA A 129 -14.01 6.72 -9.84
CA ALA A 129 -14.24 6.67 -11.29
C ALA A 129 -15.47 7.49 -11.75
N GLY A 130 -16.25 8.04 -10.83
CA GLY A 130 -17.53 8.70 -11.14
C GLY A 130 -18.65 7.73 -11.54
N ASN A 131 -18.47 6.43 -11.36
CA ASN A 131 -19.45 5.40 -11.67
C ASN A 131 -20.32 5.09 -10.43
N PHE A 132 -21.31 5.94 -10.18
CA PHE A 132 -22.19 5.80 -9.00
C PHE A 132 -23.18 4.64 -9.10
N GLU A 133 -23.44 4.12 -10.31
CA GLU A 133 -24.35 2.98 -10.49
C GLU A 133 -23.70 1.66 -10.04
N ALA A 134 -22.39 1.53 -10.23
CA ALA A 134 -21.63 0.36 -9.82
C ALA A 134 -21.14 0.42 -8.35
N ALA A 135 -21.25 1.60 -7.71
CA ALA A 135 -20.73 1.87 -6.36
C ALA A 135 -21.68 1.43 -5.24
#